data_AF-A0A699SDR0-F1
#
_entry.id   AF-A0A699SDR0-F1
#
_cell.length_a   1.000
_cell.length_b   1.000
_cell.length_c   1.000
_cell.angle_alpha   90.00
_cell.angle_beta   90.00
_cell.angle_gamma   90.00
#
_symmetry.space_group_name_H-M   'P 1'
#
loop_
_entity.id
_entity.type
_entity.pdbx_description
1 polymer ?
#
loop_
_entity_poly.entity_id
_entity_poly.type
_entity_poly.pdbx_seq_one_letter_code
_entity_poly.pdbx_strand_id
1 'polypeptide(L)'
;IDENMKKIIKGQVKDQVKEQVSRILPQIKRSVNATLEAEVLSRSSHSSRTSYAIAADLPEMELKKILIEKMEGNKSIQRSDEQRNLYKALVEDYEADKAILDTYGDSTILKRR
;
A
#
# COMPACT_ATOMS: atom_id res chain seq x y z
N ILE A 1 -21.80 38.32 7.82
CA ILE A 1 -20.71 37.64 8.57
C ILE A 1 -19.42 38.32 8.17
N ASP A 2 -18.75 38.97 9.11
CA ASP A 2 -17.48 39.66 8.90
C ASP A 2 -16.35 38.68 8.51
N GLU A 3 -15.38 39.13 7.72
CA GLU A 3 -14.25 38.31 7.24
C GLU A 3 -13.44 37.68 8.40
N ASN A 4 -13.42 38.32 9.57
CA ASN A 4 -12.78 37.78 10.75
C ASN A 4 -13.47 36.52 11.28
N MET A 5 -14.81 36.51 11.33
CA MET A 5 -15.58 35.33 11.73
C MET A 5 -15.38 34.15 10.77
N LYS A 6 -15.29 34.43 9.46
CA LYS A 6 -15.04 33.42 8.43
C LYS A 6 -13.66 32.75 8.59
N LYS A 7 -12.63 33.52 8.95
CA LYS A 7 -11.28 33.01 9.25
C LYS A 7 -11.26 32.11 10.48
N ILE A 8 -11.97 32.50 11.55
CA ILE A 8 -12.08 31.71 12.79
C ILE A 8 -12.76 30.37 12.53
N ILE A 9 -13.91 30.37 11.85
CA ILE A 9 -14.65 29.14 11.52
C ILE A 9 -13.79 28.21 10.63
N LYS A 10 -13.08 28.76 9.64
CA LYS A 10 -12.21 27.97 8.77
C LYS A 10 -11.04 27.33 9.54
N GLY A 11 -10.46 28.04 10.51
CA GLY A 11 -9.43 27.49 11.40
C GLY A 11 -9.96 26.34 12.24
N GLN A 12 -11.09 26.55 12.91
CA GLN A 12 -11.73 25.53 13.76
C GLN A 12 -12.10 24.27 12.96
N VAL A 13 -12.70 24.42 11.78
CA VAL A 13 -13.04 23.28 10.91
C VAL A 13 -11.78 22.52 10.48
N LYS A 14 -10.69 23.22 10.15
CA LYS A 14 -9.43 22.58 9.73
C LYS A 14 -8.81 21.76 10.86
N ASP A 15 -8.78 22.30 12.07
CA ASP A 15 -8.20 21.61 13.23
C ASP A 15 -9.05 20.40 13.64
N GLN A 16 -10.38 20.55 13.61
CA GLN A 16 -11.32 19.48 13.92
C GLN A 16 -11.24 18.32 12.91
N VAL A 17 -11.12 18.63 11.61
CA VAL A 17 -10.89 17.61 10.58
C VAL A 17 -9.56 16.90 10.80
N LYS A 18 -8.49 17.64 11.12
CA LYS A 18 -7.16 17.04 11.36
C LYS A 18 -7.16 16.10 12.56
N GLU A 19 -7.87 16.46 13.62
CA GLU A 19 -8.01 15.62 14.82
C GLU A 19 -8.82 14.36 14.54
N GLN A 20 -9.94 14.48 13.81
CA GLN A 20 -10.73 13.32 13.41
C GLN A 20 -9.95 12.36 12.50
N VAL A 21 -9.22 12.88 11.52
CA VAL A 21 -8.38 12.06 10.63
C VAL A 21 -7.30 11.32 11.43
N SER A 22 -6.70 11.99 12.43
CA SER A 22 -5.69 11.38 13.30
C SER A 22 -6.25 10.24 14.16
N ARG A 23 -7.55 10.30 14.53
CA ARG A 23 -8.23 9.24 15.29
C ARG A 23 -8.72 8.10 14.41
N ILE A 24 -9.20 8.40 13.20
CA ILE A 24 -9.81 7.42 12.28
C ILE A 24 -8.74 6.61 11.54
N LEU A 25 -7.63 7.22 11.13
CA LEU A 25 -6.59 6.55 10.35
C LEU A 25 -6.01 5.30 11.05
N PRO A 26 -5.66 5.33 12.35
CA PRO A 26 -5.18 4.13 13.05
C PRO A 26 -6.26 3.05 13.19
N GLN A 27 -7.53 3.43 13.32
CA GLN A 27 -8.65 2.49 13.44
C GLN A 27 -8.87 1.73 12.13
N ILE A 28 -8.88 2.43 10.99
CA ILE A 28 -8.99 1.80 9.66
C ILE A 28 -7.80 0.87 9.42
N LYS A 29 -6.57 1.32 9.72
CA LYS A 29 -5.38 0.49 9.56
C LYS A 29 -5.49 -0.82 10.35
N ARG A 30 -5.95 -0.75 11.61
CA ARG A 30 -6.14 -1.93 12.46
C ARG A 30 -7.24 -2.85 11.94
N SER A 31 -8.39 -2.32 11.51
CA SER A 31 -9.50 -3.15 11.02
C SER A 31 -9.14 -3.88 9.74
N VAL A 32 -8.48 -3.21 8.80
CA VAL A 32 -8.02 -3.83 7.54
C VAL A 32 -7.01 -4.95 7.83
N ASN A 33 -6.05 -4.70 8.73
CA ASN A 33 -5.07 -5.71 9.11
C ASN A 33 -5.72 -6.95 9.74
N ALA A 34 -6.68 -6.75 10.66
CA ALA A 34 -7.39 -7.84 11.30
C ALA A 34 -8.24 -8.65 10.31
N THR A 35 -8.92 -8.00 9.36
CA THR A 35 -9.71 -8.69 8.33
C THR A 35 -8.81 -9.50 7.40
N LEU A 36 -7.67 -8.95 7.00
CA LEU A 36 -6.71 -9.65 6.14
C LEU A 36 -6.12 -10.87 6.83
N GLU A 37 -5.70 -10.75 8.10
CA GLU A 37 -5.20 -11.88 8.88
C GLU A 37 -6.24 -13.00 8.99
N ALA A 38 -7.51 -12.66 9.25
CA ALA A 38 -8.60 -13.63 9.37
C ALA A 38 -8.91 -14.33 8.03
N GLU A 39 -8.88 -13.60 6.92
CA GLU A 39 -9.08 -14.16 5.59
C GLU A 39 -7.91 -15.08 5.18
N VAL A 40 -6.68 -14.66 5.45
CA VAL A 40 -5.47 -15.48 5.22
C VAL A 40 -5.53 -16.77 6.03
N LEU A 41 -5.88 -16.70 7.32
CA LEU A 41 -6.02 -17.87 8.18
C LEU A 41 -7.12 -18.82 7.65
N SER A 42 -8.27 -18.28 7.26
CA SER A 42 -9.38 -19.05 6.69
C SER A 42 -9.01 -19.72 5.36
N ARG A 43 -8.26 -19.03 4.50
CA ARG A 43 -7.79 -19.55 3.20
C ARG A 43 -6.60 -20.52 3.33
N SER A 44 -5.81 -20.41 4.40
CA SER A 44 -4.61 -21.22 4.62
C SER A 44 -4.88 -22.68 5.00
N SER A 45 -6.11 -23.02 5.42
CA SER A 45 -6.48 -24.38 5.84
C SER A 45 -6.39 -25.44 4.71
N HIS A 46 -5.95 -25.10 3.49
CA HIS A 46 -5.88 -26.01 2.33
C HIS A 46 -4.52 -26.07 1.61
N SER A 47 -3.45 -25.37 2.04
CA SER A 47 -2.18 -25.37 1.27
C SER A 47 -0.96 -25.04 2.13
N SER A 48 -0.94 -25.59 3.33
CA SER A 48 -0.01 -25.16 4.38
C SER A 48 1.40 -25.65 4.12
N ARG A 49 2.27 -24.71 3.75
CA ARG A 49 3.58 -24.43 4.38
C ARG A 49 4.55 -23.75 3.40
N THR A 50 4.34 -23.91 2.09
CA THR A 50 5.09 -23.18 1.03
C THR A 50 4.33 -21.98 0.48
N SER A 51 2.98 -22.01 0.51
CA SER A 51 2.12 -20.92 0.04
C SER A 51 2.09 -19.69 0.98
N TYR A 52 2.47 -19.85 2.25
CA TYR A 52 2.36 -18.77 3.26
C TYR A 52 3.39 -17.64 3.09
N ALA A 53 4.62 -17.96 2.65
CA ALA A 53 5.59 -16.92 2.28
C ALA A 53 5.10 -16.15 1.03
N ILE A 54 4.67 -16.90 0.02
CA ILE A 54 4.18 -16.36 -1.26
C ILE A 54 2.92 -15.49 -1.09
N ALA A 55 2.01 -15.87 -0.18
CA ALA A 55 0.79 -15.11 0.10
C ALA A 55 1.00 -13.88 0.99
N ALA A 56 2.13 -13.76 1.68
CA ALA A 56 2.53 -12.54 2.38
C ALA A 56 3.18 -11.53 1.43
N ASP A 57 3.95 -12.01 0.46
CA ASP A 57 4.68 -11.17 -0.51
C ASP A 57 3.77 -10.66 -1.65
N LEU A 58 2.78 -11.44 -2.11
CA LEU A 58 1.81 -11.03 -3.13
C LEU A 58 1.00 -9.76 -2.78
N PRO A 59 0.36 -9.65 -1.60
CA PRO A 59 -0.39 -8.46 -1.22
C PRO A 59 0.53 -7.25 -1.01
N GLU A 60 1.78 -7.46 -0.59
CA GLU A 60 2.77 -6.37 -0.50
C GLU A 60 3.14 -5.84 -1.90
N MET A 61 3.35 -6.75 -2.86
CA MET A 61 3.66 -6.40 -4.26
C MET A 61 2.48 -5.68 -4.96
N GLU A 62 1.23 -6.10 -4.72
CA GLU A 62 0.03 -5.40 -5.22
C GLU A 62 -0.13 -4.00 -4.60
N LEU A 63 0.19 -3.83 -3.31
CA LEU A 63 0.18 -2.52 -2.67
C LEU A 63 1.28 -1.59 -3.21
N LYS A 64 2.49 -2.11 -3.43
CA LYS A 64 3.60 -1.36 -4.07
C LYS A 64 3.18 -0.87 -5.46
N LYS A 65 2.57 -1.74 -6.28
CA LYS A 65 2.03 -1.40 -7.61
C LYS A 65 0.99 -0.28 -7.56
N ILE A 66 -0.01 -0.40 -6.68
CA ILE A 66 -1.05 0.62 -6.51
C ILE A 66 -0.43 1.96 -6.09
N LEU A 67 0.57 1.94 -5.21
CA LEU A 67 1.26 3.15 -4.76
C LEU A 67 2.03 3.82 -5.91
N ILE A 68 2.75 3.05 -6.73
CA ILE A 68 3.46 3.53 -7.92
C ILE A 68 2.48 4.18 -8.91
N GLU A 69 1.36 3.53 -9.21
CA GLU A 69 0.33 4.03 -10.13
C GLU A 69 -0.32 5.33 -9.61
N LYS A 70 -0.59 5.39 -8.30
CA LYS A 70 -1.13 6.60 -7.64
C LYS A 70 -0.13 7.75 -7.61
N MET A 71 1.16 7.44 -7.47
CA MET A 71 2.20 8.44 -7.59
C MET A 71 2.27 8.92 -9.04
N GLU A 72 2.33 8.02 -10.02
CA GLU A 72 2.46 8.34 -11.45
C GLU A 72 1.30 9.23 -11.97
N GLY A 73 0.07 8.96 -11.53
CA GLY A 73 -1.09 9.80 -11.81
C GLY A 73 -1.10 11.15 -11.09
N ASN A 74 -0.30 11.33 -10.04
CA ASN A 74 -0.14 12.61 -9.34
C ASN A 74 0.91 13.46 -10.06
N LYS A 75 0.46 14.55 -10.69
CA LYS A 75 1.29 15.57 -11.36
C LYS A 75 2.41 16.18 -10.48
N SER A 76 2.45 15.88 -9.18
CA SER A 76 3.41 16.41 -8.22
C SER A 76 4.68 15.58 -8.02
N ILE A 77 4.84 14.37 -8.60
CA ILE A 77 6.08 13.57 -8.42
C ILE A 77 7.36 14.39 -8.70
N GLN A 78 7.27 15.35 -9.61
CA GLN A 78 8.41 16.19 -9.99
C GLN A 78 8.69 17.36 -9.04
N ARG A 79 7.92 17.53 -7.97
CA ARG A 79 8.04 18.72 -7.09
C ARG A 79 9.07 18.61 -5.98
N SER A 80 9.52 17.42 -5.61
CA SER A 80 10.63 17.27 -4.67
C SER A 80 11.57 16.12 -5.02
N ASP A 81 12.86 16.31 -4.76
CA ASP A 81 13.89 15.30 -5.00
C ASP A 81 13.67 14.04 -4.13
N GLU A 82 13.12 14.21 -2.92
CA GLU A 82 12.71 13.12 -2.04
C GLU A 82 11.61 12.24 -2.65
N GLN A 83 10.60 12.84 -3.31
CA GLN A 83 9.53 12.08 -3.97
C GLN A 83 10.04 11.34 -5.20
N ARG A 84 10.98 11.92 -5.96
CA ARG A 84 11.66 11.25 -7.06
C ARG A 84 12.47 10.05 -6.59
N ASN A 85 13.23 10.22 -5.51
CA ASN A 85 14.05 9.15 -4.94
C ASN A 85 13.16 8.01 -4.40
N LEU A 86 12.05 8.36 -3.72
CA LEU A 86 11.07 7.38 -3.25
C LEU A 86 10.42 6.60 -4.40
N TYR A 87 9.97 7.30 -5.45
CA TYR A 87 9.38 6.65 -6.63
C TYR A 87 10.38 5.70 -7.30
N LYS A 88 11.63 6.14 -7.48
CA LYS A 88 12.68 5.32 -8.07
C LYS A 88 12.96 4.06 -7.25
N ALA A 89 13.07 4.19 -5.93
CA ALA A 89 13.28 3.05 -5.03
C ALA A 89 12.10 2.06 -5.08
N LEU A 90 10.85 2.55 -5.10
CA LEU A 90 9.66 1.70 -5.18
C LEU A 90 9.59 0.92 -6.50
N VAL A 91 9.95 1.55 -7.61
CA VAL A 91 9.98 0.89 -8.94
C VAL A 91 11.08 -0.17 -9.00
N GLU A 92 12.29 0.13 -8.53
CA GLU A 92 13.41 -0.82 -8.51
C GLU A 92 13.11 -2.06 -7.65
N ASP A 93 12.52 -1.85 -6.48
CA ASP A 93 12.13 -2.91 -5.55
C ASP A 93 10.99 -3.78 -6.13
N TYR A 94 9.99 -3.15 -6.76
CA TYR A 94 8.90 -3.86 -7.43
C TYR A 94 9.39 -4.73 -8.62
N GLU A 95 10.32 -4.23 -9.43
CA GLU A 95 10.90 -5.00 -10.52
C GLU A 95 11.79 -6.15 -10.01
N ALA A 96 12.50 -5.97 -8.88
CA ALA A 96 13.25 -7.03 -8.25
C ALA A 96 12.34 -8.16 -7.73
N ASP A 97 11.27 -7.81 -7.02
CA ASP A 97 10.26 -8.76 -6.53
C ASP A 97 9.60 -9.51 -7.69
N LYS A 98 9.27 -8.80 -8.77
CA LYS A 98 8.69 -9.37 -9.99
C LYS A 98 9.65 -10.33 -10.69
N ALA A 99 10.94 -10.00 -10.79
CA ALA A 99 11.94 -10.89 -11.36
C ALA A 99 12.07 -12.20 -10.57
N ILE A 100 12.04 -12.12 -9.23
CA ILE A 100 12.04 -13.32 -8.36
C ILE A 100 10.79 -14.17 -8.63
N LEU A 101 9.62 -13.55 -8.75
CA LEU A 101 8.36 -14.26 -9.05
C LEU A 101 8.38 -14.91 -10.45
N ASP A 102 8.89 -14.22 -11.47
CA ASP A 102 8.99 -14.72 -12.84
C ASP A 102 9.92 -15.95 -12.93
N THR A 103 11.03 -15.96 -12.18
CA THR A 103 11.90 -17.16 -12.09
C THR A 103 11.23 -18.36 -11.43
N TYR A 104 10.25 -18.13 -10.53
CA TYR A 104 9.48 -19.20 -9.90
C TYR A 104 8.40 -19.76 -10.83
N GLY A 105 7.77 -18.91 -11.65
CA GLY A 105 6.85 -19.31 -12.71
C GLY A 105 7.51 -20.27 -13.72
N ASP A 106 8.75 -19.96 -14.13
CA ASP A 106 9.54 -20.79 -15.04
C ASP A 106 9.99 -22.13 -14.41
N SER A 107 10.12 -22.19 -13.09
CA SER A 107 10.45 -23.44 -12.36
C SER A 107 9.32 -24.48 -12.38
N THR A 108 8.09 -24.07 -12.70
CA THR A 108 6.97 -25.03 -12.87
C THR A 108 6.93 -25.70 -14.24
N ILE A 109 7.62 -25.15 -15.24
CA ILE A 109 7.70 -25.71 -16.61
C ILE A 109 8.81 -26.77 -16.72
N LEU A 110 9.86 -26.68 -15.90
CA LEU A 110 11.01 -27.61 -15.91
C LEU A 110 10.80 -28.94 -15.16
N LYS A 111 9.55 -29.34 -14.86
CA LYS A 111 9.19 -30.63 -14.23
C LYS A 111 8.22 -31.50 -15.05
N ARG A 112 8.14 -31.30 -16.36
CA ARG A 112 7.56 -32.30 -17.29
C ARG A 112 8.64 -32.82 -18.25
N ARG A 113 9.38 -33.83 -17.82
CA ARG A 113 9.97 -34.82 -18.71
C ARG A 113 10.15 -36.14 -17.99
#